data_AF-A0AAP9HB43-F1
#
_entry.id   AF-A0AAP9HB43-F1
#
_cell.length_a   1.000
_cell.length_b   1.000
_cell.length_c   1.000
_cell.angle_alpha   90.00
_cell.angle_beta   90.00
_cell.angle_gamma   90.00
#
_symmetry.space_group_name_H-M   'P 1'
#
loop_
_entity.id
_entity.type
_entity.pdbx_description
1 polymer ?
#
loop_
_entity_poly.entity_id
_entity_poly.type
_entity_poly.pdbx_seq_one_letter_code
_entity_poly.pdbx_strand_id
1 'polypeptide(L)'
;MKKSKYLFGFYIVFITMLGVYAYTLIPLFYYLSLPAYIGVGFWFYFREKEKLEIKTTRILTLLKFECTTHWLFVLVLLLFVYISQLSNGISYYPLLYLIVAILLILYLLARYKRSRLTRQLLRKN
;
A
#
# COMPACT_ATOMS: atom_id res chain seq x y z
N MET A 1 16.34 -9.21 8.85
CA MET A 1 17.41 -8.53 8.07
C MET A 1 17.65 -9.04 6.64
N LYS A 2 17.89 -10.35 6.37
CA LYS A 2 18.21 -10.81 5.00
C LYS A 2 17.07 -10.63 3.97
N LYS A 3 15.82 -10.98 4.31
CA LYS A 3 14.68 -10.92 3.36
C LYS A 3 14.23 -9.49 2.97
N SER A 4 14.37 -8.52 3.89
CA SER A 4 13.99 -7.12 3.66
C SER A 4 14.89 -6.41 2.64
N LYS A 5 16.19 -6.74 2.58
CA LYS A 5 17.13 -6.11 1.62
C LYS A 5 16.83 -6.48 0.17
N TYR A 6 16.51 -7.74 -0.12
CA TYR A 6 16.16 -8.17 -1.49
C TYR A 6 14.85 -7.55 -1.98
N LEU A 7 13.90 -7.40 -1.06
CA LEU A 7 12.58 -6.85 -1.35
C LEU A 7 12.60 -5.32 -1.58
N PHE A 8 13.67 -4.62 -1.18
CA PHE A 8 13.88 -3.19 -1.49
C PHE A 8 14.13 -2.94 -2.98
N GLY A 9 14.73 -3.91 -3.70
CA GLY A 9 14.92 -3.79 -5.15
C GLY A 9 13.60 -3.60 -5.91
N PHE A 10 12.53 -4.26 -5.47
CA PHE A 10 11.19 -4.08 -6.04
C PHE A 10 10.66 -2.65 -5.86
N TYR A 11 11.01 -1.96 -4.77
CA TYR A 11 10.61 -0.58 -4.56
C TYR A 11 11.27 0.37 -5.58
N ILE A 12 12.56 0.18 -5.83
CA ILE A 12 13.29 0.95 -6.85
C ILE A 12 12.67 0.70 -8.22
N VAL A 13 12.52 -0.57 -8.61
CA VAL A 13 11.92 -0.94 -9.91
C VAL A 13 10.52 -0.36 -10.05
N PHE A 14 9.69 -0.43 -9.00
CA PHE A 14 8.35 0.13 -9.01
C PHE A 14 8.36 1.64 -9.28
N ILE A 15 9.16 2.42 -8.55
CA ILE A 15 9.26 3.88 -8.74
C ILE A 15 9.82 4.23 -10.11
N THR A 16 10.86 3.53 -10.57
CA THR A 16 11.46 3.79 -11.89
C THR A 16 10.44 3.56 -13.00
N MET A 17 9.71 2.43 -12.98
CA MET A 17 8.68 2.14 -13.98
C MET A 17 7.53 3.15 -13.91
N LEU A 18 7.12 3.56 -12.72
CA LEU A 18 6.09 4.59 -12.56
C LEU A 18 6.54 5.95 -13.09
N GLY A 19 7.79 6.33 -12.83
CA GLY A 19 8.36 7.59 -13.30
C GLY A 19 8.50 7.63 -14.81
N VAL A 20 8.96 6.52 -15.41
CA VAL A 20 9.02 6.38 -16.88
C VAL A 20 7.61 6.43 -17.47
N TYR A 21 6.63 5.76 -16.85
CA TYR A 21 5.23 5.85 -17.29
C TYR A 21 4.69 7.28 -17.21
N ALA A 22 4.92 8.00 -16.10
CA ALA A 22 4.45 9.38 -15.95
C ALA A 22 5.08 10.34 -16.99
N TYR A 23 6.33 10.08 -17.40
CA TYR A 23 7.03 10.89 -18.41
C TYR A 23 6.65 10.53 -19.84
N THR A 24 6.57 9.24 -20.16
CA THR A 24 6.37 8.75 -21.54
C THR A 24 4.90 8.52 -21.89
N LEU A 25 4.03 8.37 -20.89
CA LEU A 25 2.62 7.97 -21.01
C LEU A 25 2.41 6.62 -21.72
N ILE A 26 3.46 5.81 -21.88
CA ILE A 26 3.38 4.50 -22.53
C ILE A 26 2.79 3.46 -21.56
N PRO A 27 1.60 2.87 -21.84
CA PRO A 27 0.91 1.95 -20.91
C PRO A 27 1.73 0.70 -20.52
N LEU A 28 2.66 0.27 -21.37
CA LEU A 28 3.54 -0.87 -21.09
C LEU A 28 4.25 -0.73 -19.73
N PHE A 29 4.80 0.45 -19.44
CA PHE A 29 5.52 0.71 -18.20
C PHE A 29 4.61 0.71 -16.97
N TYR A 30 3.34 1.10 -17.14
CA TYR A 30 2.33 0.95 -16.09
C TYR A 30 2.11 -0.53 -15.74
N TYR A 31 1.91 -1.40 -16.74
CA TYR A 31 1.72 -2.84 -16.49
C TYR A 31 2.96 -3.51 -15.91
N LEU A 32 4.16 -3.14 -16.37
CA LEU A 32 5.44 -3.60 -15.82
C LEU A 32 5.65 -3.19 -14.35
N SER A 33 5.00 -2.10 -13.90
CA SER A 33 5.07 -1.68 -12.51
C SER A 33 4.24 -2.58 -11.57
N LEU A 34 3.20 -3.28 -12.05
CA LEU A 34 2.28 -4.07 -11.22
C LEU A 34 2.94 -5.28 -10.51
N PRO A 35 3.81 -6.08 -11.14
CA PRO A 35 4.54 -7.13 -10.43
C PRO A 35 5.47 -6.56 -9.35
N ALA A 36 6.15 -5.44 -9.66
CA ALA A 36 7.03 -4.78 -8.71
C ALA A 36 6.25 -4.25 -7.51
N TYR A 37 5.08 -3.67 -7.77
CA TYR A 37 4.12 -3.18 -6.79
C TYR A 37 3.72 -4.24 -5.75
N ILE A 38 3.37 -5.45 -6.20
CA ILE A 38 3.06 -6.57 -5.30
C ILE A 38 4.27 -6.90 -4.40
N GLY A 39 5.47 -6.90 -4.99
CA GLY A 39 6.74 -7.09 -4.26
C GLY A 39 6.97 -6.03 -3.17
N VAL A 40 6.66 -4.76 -3.45
CA VAL A 40 6.76 -3.68 -2.44
C VAL A 40 5.74 -3.89 -1.31
N GLY A 41 4.54 -4.39 -1.63
CA GLY A 41 3.54 -4.78 -0.64
C GLY A 41 4.09 -5.75 0.40
N PHE A 42 4.73 -6.83 -0.06
CA PHE A 42 5.38 -7.79 0.81
C PHE A 42 6.57 -7.18 1.56
N TRP A 43 7.39 -6.36 0.90
CA TRP A 43 8.51 -5.68 1.55
C TRP A 43 8.07 -4.87 2.76
N PHE A 44 7.06 -4.03 2.57
CA PHE A 44 6.54 -3.15 3.61
C PHE A 44 6.00 -3.95 4.78
N TYR A 45 5.24 -5.02 4.51
CA TYR A 45 4.76 -5.93 5.54
C TYR A 45 5.90 -6.54 6.38
N PHE A 46 6.93 -7.08 5.73
CA PHE A 46 8.06 -7.71 6.44
C PHE A 46 8.88 -6.68 7.22
N ARG A 47 9.08 -5.48 6.66
CA ARG A 47 9.80 -4.38 7.33
C ARG A 47 9.05 -3.94 8.59
N GLU A 48 7.74 -3.77 8.49
CA GLU A 48 6.92 -3.30 9.61
C GLU A 48 6.71 -4.40 10.66
N LYS A 49 6.70 -5.67 10.25
CA LYS A 49 6.74 -6.84 11.14
C LYS A 49 8.05 -6.93 11.92
N GLU A 50 9.18 -6.58 11.31
CA GLU A 50 10.48 -6.58 11.98
C GLU A 50 10.60 -5.50 13.05
N LYS A 51 9.94 -4.34 12.89
CA LYS A 51 9.93 -3.24 13.88
C LYS A 51 9.05 -3.50 15.11
N LEU A 52 8.15 -4.48 15.06
CA LEU A 52 7.27 -4.80 16.18
C LEU A 52 8.04 -5.61 17.23
N GLU A 53 8.19 -5.03 18.42
CA GLU A 53 8.77 -5.70 19.60
C GLU A 53 7.88 -6.85 20.07
N ILE A 54 6.56 -6.67 20.05
CA ILE A 54 5.57 -7.65 20.51
C ILE A 54 4.80 -8.23 19.31
N LYS A 55 5.03 -9.52 19.03
CA LYS A 55 4.46 -10.25 17.88
C LYS A 55 3.31 -11.16 18.29
N THR A 56 2.24 -10.60 18.83
CA THR A 56 1.01 -11.37 19.08
C THR A 56 0.25 -11.63 17.78
N THR A 57 -0.51 -12.74 17.73
CA THR A 57 -1.34 -13.11 16.57
C THR A 57 -2.28 -11.99 16.15
N ARG A 58 -2.92 -11.32 17.11
CA ARG A 58 -3.85 -10.21 16.87
C ARG A 58 -3.18 -8.98 16.26
N ILE A 59 -1.99 -8.60 16.74
CA ILE A 59 -1.21 -7.49 16.18
C ILE A 59 -0.75 -7.83 14.76
N LEU A 60 -0.33 -9.08 14.53
CA LEU A 60 0.14 -9.49 13.22
C LEU A 60 -0.99 -9.50 12.17
N THR A 61 -2.20 -9.89 12.56
CA THR A 61 -3.39 -9.83 11.69
C THR A 61 -3.79 -8.38 11.39
N LEU A 62 -3.76 -7.50 12.39
CA LEU A 62 -3.99 -6.06 12.19
C LEU A 62 -2.94 -5.45 11.25
N LEU A 63 -1.67 -5.81 11.40
CA LEU A 63 -0.60 -5.36 10.52
C LEU A 63 -0.80 -5.85 9.08
N LYS A 64 -1.19 -7.12 8.89
CA LYS A 64 -1.54 -7.62 7.56
C LYS A 64 -2.66 -6.79 6.95
N PHE A 65 -3.72 -6.52 7.72
CA PHE A 65 -4.86 -5.73 7.28
C PHE A 65 -4.48 -4.29 6.91
N GLU A 66 -3.69 -3.61 7.75
CA GLU A 66 -3.16 -2.26 7.47
C GLU A 66 -2.33 -2.22 6.19
N CYS A 67 -1.45 -3.21 6.01
CA CYS A 67 -0.62 -3.29 4.82
C CYS A 67 -1.49 -3.53 3.58
N THR A 68 -2.42 -4.50 3.64
CA THR A 68 -3.31 -4.78 2.50
C THR A 68 -4.20 -3.59 2.15
N THR A 69 -4.75 -2.88 3.14
CA THR A 69 -5.61 -1.71 2.89
C THR A 69 -4.83 -0.53 2.35
N HIS A 70 -3.62 -0.28 2.87
CA HIS A 70 -2.74 0.77 2.36
C HIS A 70 -2.34 0.54 0.91
N TRP A 71 -1.88 -0.67 0.58
CA TRP A 71 -1.55 -0.99 -0.79
C TRP A 71 -2.82 -1.00 -1.64
N LEU A 72 -3.92 -1.63 -1.26
CA LEU A 72 -5.15 -1.57 -2.06
C LEU A 72 -5.60 -0.12 -2.36
N PHE A 73 -5.44 0.82 -1.42
CA PHE A 73 -5.63 2.25 -1.65
C PHE A 73 -4.69 2.84 -2.71
N VAL A 74 -3.38 2.55 -2.63
CA VAL A 74 -2.40 3.00 -3.64
C VAL A 74 -2.73 2.43 -5.02
N LEU A 75 -3.16 1.17 -5.11
CA LEU A 75 -3.56 0.54 -6.37
C LEU A 75 -4.77 1.25 -6.98
N VAL A 76 -5.80 1.56 -6.17
CA VAL A 76 -6.99 2.27 -6.63
C VAL A 76 -6.64 3.68 -7.11
N LEU A 77 -5.76 4.40 -6.41
CA LEU A 77 -5.24 5.69 -6.86
C LEU A 77 -4.46 5.58 -8.17
N LEU A 78 -3.64 4.55 -8.32
CA LEU A 78 -2.88 4.32 -9.54
C LEU A 78 -3.82 4.07 -10.73
N LEU A 79 -4.85 3.24 -10.52
CA LEU A 79 -5.89 2.97 -11.50
C LEU A 79 -6.66 4.23 -11.89
N PHE A 80 -6.95 5.08 -10.90
CA PHE A 80 -7.63 6.36 -11.09
C PHE A 80 -6.83 7.28 -12.02
N VAL A 81 -5.52 7.42 -11.78
CA VAL A 81 -4.62 8.22 -12.64
C VAL A 81 -4.55 7.64 -14.06
N TYR A 82 -4.48 6.31 -14.19
CA TYR A 82 -4.45 5.66 -15.49
C TYR A 82 -5.74 5.90 -16.29
N ILE A 83 -6.90 5.72 -15.64
CA ILE A 83 -8.22 5.89 -16.28
C ILE A 83 -8.46 7.37 -16.63
N SER A 84 -8.02 8.31 -15.80
CA SER A 84 -8.20 9.74 -16.09
C SER A 84 -7.37 10.22 -17.27
N GLN A 85 -6.20 9.62 -17.52
CA GLN A 85 -5.42 9.88 -18.73
C GLN A 85 -6.04 9.27 -19.99
N LEU A 86 -6.76 8.15 -19.85
CA LEU A 86 -7.37 7.44 -20.99
C LEU A 86 -8.76 7.98 -21.35
N SER A 87 -9.49 8.55 -20.39
CA SER A 87 -10.89 8.99 -20.54
C SER A 87 -11.02 10.50 -20.33
N ASN A 88 -11.30 11.22 -21.43
CA ASN A 88 -11.46 12.68 -21.43
C ASN A 88 -12.84 13.19 -20.95
N GLY A 89 -13.59 12.43 -20.13
CA GLY A 89 -14.74 13.00 -19.42
C GLY A 89 -15.93 12.09 -19.16
N ILE A 90 -15.87 11.20 -18.15
CA ILE A 90 -17.05 10.46 -17.69
C ILE A 90 -17.17 10.32 -16.16
N SER A 91 -18.41 10.53 -15.71
CA SER A 91 -19.16 10.35 -14.44
C SER A 91 -18.68 9.40 -13.32
N TYR A 92 -17.62 8.61 -13.48
CA TYR A 92 -17.20 7.62 -12.46
C TYR A 92 -16.34 8.21 -11.33
N TYR A 93 -15.86 9.45 -11.52
CA TYR A 93 -15.05 10.18 -10.54
C TYR A 93 -15.66 10.22 -9.13
N PRO A 94 -16.95 10.55 -8.93
CA PRO A 94 -17.55 10.63 -7.59
C PRO A 94 -17.55 9.28 -6.86
N LEU A 95 -17.86 8.18 -7.57
CA LEU A 95 -17.82 6.82 -7.03
C LEU A 95 -16.39 6.42 -6.64
N LEU A 96 -15.40 6.72 -7.48
CA LEU A 96 -13.99 6.48 -7.21
C LEU A 96 -13.51 7.29 -5.99
N TYR A 97 -13.86 8.57 -5.89
CA TYR A 97 -13.53 9.40 -4.72
C TYR A 97 -14.13 8.82 -3.43
N LEU A 98 -15.36 8.29 -3.50
CA LEU A 98 -16.01 7.65 -2.36
C LEU A 98 -15.27 6.38 -1.92
N ILE A 99 -14.87 5.53 -2.87
CA ILE A 99 -14.06 4.33 -2.60
C ILE A 99 -12.72 4.70 -1.95
N VAL A 100 -12.01 5.70 -2.50
CA VAL A 100 -10.75 6.23 -1.97
C VAL A 100 -10.94 6.72 -0.53
N ALA A 101 -12.01 7.47 -0.26
CA ALA A 101 -12.33 7.96 1.08
C ALA A 101 -12.61 6.81 2.09
N ILE A 102 -13.40 5.81 1.70
CA ILE A 102 -13.69 4.64 2.54
C ILE A 102 -12.40 3.88 2.88
N LEU A 103 -11.54 3.63 1.88
CA LEU A 103 -10.26 2.93 2.08
C LEU A 103 -9.34 3.70 3.02
N LEU A 104 -9.30 5.03 2.91
CA LEU A 104 -8.52 5.89 3.80
C LEU A 104 -9.03 5.84 5.25
N ILE A 105 -10.35 5.86 5.45
CA ILE A 105 -10.96 5.72 6.77
C ILE A 105 -10.64 4.35 7.38
N LEU A 106 -10.76 3.26 6.60
CA LEU A 106 -10.42 1.90 7.05
C LEU A 106 -8.95 1.78 7.46
N TYR A 107 -8.04 2.38 6.69
CA TYR A 107 -6.61 2.41 7.01
C TYR A 107 -6.35 3.15 8.33
N LEU A 108 -6.94 4.32 8.53
CA LEU A 108 -6.80 5.11 9.76
C LEU A 108 -7.35 4.36 10.98
N LEU A 109 -8.51 3.73 10.85
CA LEU A 109 -9.13 2.92 11.91
C LEU A 109 -8.23 1.74 12.32
N ALA A 110 -7.69 1.02 11.34
CA ALA A 110 -6.80 -0.11 11.60
C ALA A 110 -5.53 0.35 12.34
N ARG A 111 -4.88 1.42 11.85
CA ARG A 111 -3.68 2.01 12.44
C ARG A 111 -3.92 2.50 13.87
N TYR A 112 -5.05 3.16 14.11
CA TYR A 112 -5.43 3.59 15.45
C TYR A 112 -5.59 2.41 16.41
N LYS A 113 -6.30 1.36 15.97
CA LYS A 113 -6.55 0.15 16.76
C LYS A 113 -5.24 -0.57 17.11
N ARG A 114 -4.32 -0.74 16.17
CA ARG A 114 -2.98 -1.31 16.42
C ARG A 114 -2.20 -0.47 17.42
N SER A 115 -2.12 0.84 17.23
CA SER A 115 -1.40 1.74 18.14
C SER A 115 -1.91 1.64 19.58
N ARG A 116 -3.23 1.65 19.77
CA ARG A 116 -3.86 1.48 21.09
C ARG A 116 -3.55 0.12 21.73
N LEU A 117 -3.66 -0.97 20.98
CA LEU A 117 -3.34 -2.32 21.46
C LEU A 117 -1.87 -2.45 21.88
N THR A 118 -0.96 -1.86 21.10
CA THR A 118 0.49 -1.92 21.39
C THR A 118 0.81 -1.15 22.68
N ARG A 119 0.20 0.03 22.89
CA ARG A 119 0.35 0.80 24.14
C ARG A 119 -0.25 0.09 25.36
N GLN A 120 -1.37 -0.60 25.20
CA GLN A 120 -1.97 -1.40 26.28
C GLN A 120 -1.08 -2.57 26.68
N LEU A 121 -0.46 -3.25 25.71
CA LEU A 121 0.47 -4.34 25.96
C LEU A 121 1.77 -3.85 26.61
N LEU A 122 2.29 -2.69 26.21
CA LEU A 122 3.47 -2.07 26.81
C LEU A 122 3.25 -1.57 28.25
N ARG A 123 2.01 -1.21 28.63
CA ARG A 123 1.68 -0.81 30.02
C ARG A 123 1.48 -1.99 30.97
N LYS A 124 1.33 -3.20 30.44
CA LYS A 124 1.03 -4.42 31.22
C LYS A 124 2.28 -5.27 31.48
N ASN A 125 3.35 -5.04 30.73
CA ASN A 125 4.71 -5.53 31.01
C ASN A 125 5.47 -4.50 31.84
#